data_AF-A0A7J9HJF7-F1
#
_entry.id   AF-A0A7J9HJF7-F1
#
_cell.length_a   1.000
_cell.length_b   1.000
_cell.length_c   1.000
_cell.angle_alpha   90.00
_cell.angle_beta   90.00
_cell.angle_gamma   90.00
#
_symmetry.space_group_name_H-M   'P 1'
#
loop_
_entity.id
_entity.type
_entity.pdbx_description
1 polymer ?
#
loop_
_entity_poly.entity_id
_entity_poly.type
_entity_poly.pdbx_seq_one_letter_code
_entity_poly.pdbx_strand_id
1 'polypeptide(L)'
;MGSGEGNPHFSVFDGVKTFSLTPEALMADINTAITNLEYARATAFLDSPSSSLSRNKSCDSSEYDAQMADEAYKAGCAALAAGKLDEAFHSLNVSLSKCPPEKASAVAKLQSLISLTSQQLNKSPVSD
;
A
#
# COMPACT_ATOMS: atom_id res chain seq x y z
N MET A 1 -21.97 66.51 -12.92
CA MET A 1 -21.27 65.84 -14.04
C MET A 1 -19.88 65.51 -13.51
N GLY A 2 -19.49 64.29 -13.17
CA GLY A 2 -19.82 63.00 -13.77
C GLY A 2 -18.69 62.60 -14.73
N SER A 3 -18.05 61.46 -14.43
CA SER A 3 -16.98 60.74 -15.16
C SER A 3 -15.56 61.31 -14.99
N GLY A 4 -14.56 60.59 -14.49
CA GLY A 4 -14.44 59.15 -14.25
C GLY A 4 -13.39 58.54 -15.17
N GLU A 5 -12.13 58.52 -14.74
CA GLU A 5 -11.09 57.64 -15.27
C GLU A 5 -10.04 57.43 -14.17
N GLY A 6 -10.47 56.74 -13.11
CA GLY A 6 -9.57 56.16 -12.14
C GLY A 6 -8.91 54.95 -12.79
N ASN A 7 -7.61 55.06 -13.05
CA ASN A 7 -6.75 53.96 -13.49
C ASN A 7 -7.03 52.71 -12.63
N PRO A 8 -7.35 51.53 -13.21
CA PRO A 8 -7.38 50.30 -12.42
C PRO A 8 -5.93 49.99 -12.02
N HIS A 9 -5.56 50.42 -10.82
CA HIS A 9 -4.27 50.16 -10.23
C HIS A 9 -4.19 48.67 -9.87
N PHE A 10 -3.89 47.83 -10.88
CA PHE A 10 -3.56 46.43 -10.69
C PHE A 10 -2.25 46.35 -9.92
N SER A 11 -2.35 46.23 -8.60
CA SER A 11 -1.21 45.86 -7.76
C SER A 11 -0.87 44.40 -8.06
N VAL A 12 0.39 44.11 -8.38
CA VAL A 12 0.91 42.72 -8.51
C VAL A 12 0.73 41.95 -7.19
N PHE A 13 0.50 42.65 -6.09
CA PHE A 13 0.24 42.07 -4.77
C PHE A 13 -1.24 41.80 -4.49
N ASP A 14 -2.17 42.13 -5.41
CA ASP A 14 -3.62 41.89 -5.22
C ASP A 14 -3.97 40.40 -5.15
N GLY A 15 -3.09 39.53 -5.68
CA GLY A 15 -3.17 38.07 -5.54
C GLY A 15 -2.42 37.49 -4.34
N VAL A 16 -1.74 38.32 -3.53
CA VAL A 16 -1.09 37.85 -2.31
C VAL A 16 -2.18 37.66 -1.27
N LYS A 17 -2.76 36.47 -1.26
CA LYS A 17 -3.61 35.96 -0.18
C LYS A 17 -2.98 36.41 1.13
N THR A 18 -3.74 37.20 1.86
CA THR A 18 -3.46 37.72 3.19
C THR A 18 -2.97 36.59 4.09
N PHE A 19 -1.65 36.44 4.20
CA PHE A 19 -1.07 35.60 5.22
C PHE A 19 -1.45 36.22 6.57
N SER A 20 -1.83 35.37 7.51
CA SER A 20 -2.28 35.76 8.84
C SER A 20 -1.23 36.69 9.45
N LEU A 21 -1.59 37.98 9.60
CA LEU A 21 -0.62 39.07 9.84
C LEU A 21 0.08 38.99 11.20
N THR A 22 -0.38 38.10 12.09
CA THR A 22 0.22 37.88 13.39
C THR A 22 0.66 36.42 13.54
N PRO A 23 1.78 36.17 14.25
CA PRO A 23 2.23 34.82 14.57
C PRO A 23 1.14 33.97 15.24
N GLU A 24 0.30 34.60 16.08
CA GLU A 24 -0.79 33.95 16.80
C GLU A 24 -1.88 33.47 15.84
N ALA A 25 -2.28 34.29 14.87
CA ALA A 25 -3.29 33.93 13.88
C ALA A 25 -2.78 32.82 12.95
N LEU A 26 -1.51 32.91 12.54
CA LEU A 26 -0.87 31.86 11.73
C LEU A 26 -0.83 30.52 12.46
N MET A 27 -0.47 30.53 13.75
CA MET A 27 -0.43 29.32 14.56
C MET A 27 -1.83 28.73 14.77
N ALA A 28 -2.85 29.57 14.97
CA ALA A 28 -4.24 29.14 15.03
C ALA A 28 -4.68 28.46 13.73
N ASP A 29 -4.36 29.06 12.57
CA ASP A 29 -4.69 28.49 11.26
C ASP A 29 -4.01 27.14 11.02
N ILE A 30 -2.74 27.01 11.42
CA ILE A 30 -2.00 25.74 11.37
C ILE A 30 -2.69 24.68 12.25
N ASN A 31 -3.02 25.02 13.50
CA ASN A 31 -3.67 24.10 14.43
C ASN A 31 -5.06 23.68 13.91
N THR A 32 -5.81 24.61 13.34
CA THR A 32 -7.11 24.34 12.70
C THR A 32 -6.95 23.42 11.49
N ALA A 33 -5.97 23.68 10.62
CA ALA A 33 -5.71 22.83 9.45
C ALA A 33 -5.32 21.40 9.85
N ILE A 34 -4.45 21.24 10.85
CA ILE A 34 -4.08 19.93 11.40
C ILE A 34 -5.30 19.23 11.97
N THR A 35 -6.08 19.92 12.81
CA THR A 35 -7.28 19.35 13.45
C THR A 35 -8.29 18.89 12.40
N ASN A 36 -8.52 19.70 11.36
CA ASN A 36 -9.46 19.34 10.29
C ASN A 36 -8.99 18.15 9.47
N LEU A 37 -7.68 18.05 9.17
CA LEU A 37 -7.12 16.91 8.45
C LEU A 37 -7.26 15.61 9.27
N GLU A 38 -6.91 15.66 10.55
CA GLU A 38 -7.01 14.51 11.45
C GLU A 38 -8.46 14.11 11.69
N TYR A 39 -9.37 15.08 11.82
CA TYR A 39 -10.81 14.83 11.91
C TYR A 39 -11.33 14.13 10.65
N ALA A 40 -11.01 14.65 9.46
CA ALA A 40 -11.42 14.04 8.19
C ALA A 40 -10.88 12.60 8.03
N ARG A 41 -9.63 12.35 8.44
CA ARG A 41 -9.04 11.01 8.46
C ARG A 41 -9.79 10.08 9.43
N ALA A 42 -10.14 10.56 10.61
CA ALA A 42 -10.85 9.78 11.62
C ALA A 42 -12.29 9.46 11.20
N THR A 43 -12.96 10.38 10.51
CA THR A 43 -14.38 10.21 10.11
C THR A 43 -14.57 9.55 8.75
N ALA A 44 -13.54 9.41 7.92
CA ALA A 44 -13.60 8.74 6.62
C ALA A 44 -14.21 7.32 6.69
N PHE A 45 -14.05 6.62 7.81
CA PHE A 45 -14.60 5.28 8.03
C PHE A 45 -16.03 5.27 8.61
N LEU A 46 -16.52 6.40 9.12
CA LEU A 46 -17.85 6.52 9.71
C LEU A 46 -18.93 6.84 8.67
N ASP A 47 -18.58 7.51 7.57
CA ASP A 47 -19.49 7.84 6.47
C ASP A 47 -19.74 6.67 5.49
N SER A 48 -19.12 5.51 5.73
CA SER A 48 -19.39 4.29 4.95
C SER A 48 -20.47 3.44 5.64
N PRO A 49 -21.67 3.26 5.04
CA PRO A 49 -22.64 2.32 5.58
C PRO A 49 -22.12 0.90 5.37
N SER A 50 -21.65 0.29 6.47
CA SER A 50 -21.45 -1.16 6.67
C SER A 50 -20.46 -1.88 5.75
N SER A 51 -19.24 -2.11 6.25
CA SER A 51 -18.65 -3.46 6.25
C SER A 51 -17.46 -3.55 7.20
N SER A 52 -17.55 -4.54 8.09
CA SER A 52 -16.44 -5.24 8.77
C SER A 52 -15.51 -4.45 9.69
N LEU A 53 -15.74 -4.68 10.99
CA LEU A 53 -14.74 -4.86 12.02
C LEU A 53 -13.38 -5.36 11.47
N SER A 54 -12.35 -4.52 11.51
CA SER A 54 -10.98 -5.00 11.69
C SER A 54 -10.12 -3.91 12.33
N ARG A 55 -9.59 -4.27 13.49
CA ARG A 55 -8.82 -3.44 14.41
C ARG A 55 -7.38 -3.36 13.90
N ASN A 56 -6.93 -2.14 13.62
CA ASN A 56 -5.57 -1.63 13.85
C ASN A 56 -4.38 -2.59 13.56
N LYS A 57 -3.77 -2.46 12.38
CA LYS A 57 -2.31 -2.50 12.19
C LYS A 57 -1.94 -2.04 10.78
N SER A 58 -1.10 -1.01 10.73
CA SER A 58 -0.26 -0.56 9.59
C SER A 58 -0.93 -0.43 8.22
N CYS A 59 -1.06 0.82 7.81
CA CYS A 59 -1.23 1.26 6.43
C CYS A 59 0.01 0.82 5.61
N ASP A 60 -0.02 -0.41 5.08
CA ASP A 60 0.87 -0.94 4.02
C ASP A 60 0.29 -2.26 3.41
N SER A 61 -1.03 -2.45 3.48
CA SER A 61 -1.67 -3.77 3.32
C SER A 61 -2.32 -4.01 1.95
N SER A 62 -1.70 -3.55 0.85
CA SER A 62 -2.09 -4.01 -0.49
C SER A 62 -1.05 -4.94 -1.13
N GLU A 63 0.18 -4.95 -0.63
CA GLU A 63 1.27 -5.74 -1.23
C GLU A 63 1.30 -7.18 -0.72
N TYR A 64 1.06 -7.37 0.59
CA TYR A 64 1.15 -8.67 1.27
C TYR A 64 -0.22 -9.16 1.71
N ASP A 65 -0.53 -10.41 1.35
CA ASP A 65 -1.78 -11.08 1.69
C ASP A 65 -1.45 -12.50 2.15
N ALA A 66 -1.59 -12.73 3.46
CA ALA A 66 -1.27 -14.02 4.07
C ALA A 66 -2.18 -15.16 3.57
N GLN A 67 -3.43 -14.86 3.20
CA GLN A 67 -4.34 -15.85 2.66
C GLN A 67 -3.94 -16.21 1.24
N MET A 68 -3.68 -15.21 0.39
CA MET A 68 -3.19 -15.44 -0.97
C MET A 68 -1.85 -16.19 -0.99
N ALA A 69 -0.96 -15.90 -0.04
CA ALA A 69 0.30 -16.62 0.12
C ALA A 69 0.09 -18.10 0.48
N ASP A 70 -0.86 -18.41 1.37
CA ASP A 70 -1.18 -19.79 1.78
C ASP A 70 -1.86 -20.58 0.65
N GLU A 71 -2.76 -19.95 -0.10
CA GLU A 71 -3.41 -20.56 -1.28
C GLU A 71 -2.37 -20.89 -2.37
N ALA A 72 -1.47 -19.95 -2.66
CA ALA A 72 -0.37 -20.17 -3.61
C ALA A 72 0.60 -21.27 -3.13
N TYR A 73 0.86 -21.35 -1.82
CA TYR A 73 1.67 -22.43 -1.24
C TYR A 73 1.00 -23.80 -1.42
N LYS A 74 -0.30 -23.91 -1.12
CA LYS A 74 -1.08 -25.15 -1.31
C LYS A 74 -1.10 -25.58 -2.77
N ALA A 75 -1.28 -24.63 -3.70
CA ALA A 75 -1.21 -24.90 -5.13
C ALA A 75 0.18 -25.42 -5.54
N GLY A 76 1.25 -24.81 -5.02
CA GLY A 76 2.62 -25.28 -5.22
C GLY A 76 2.86 -26.70 -4.69
N CYS A 77 2.35 -27.03 -3.50
CA CYS A 77 2.41 -28.38 -2.96
C CYS A 77 1.64 -29.39 -3.81
N ALA A 78 0.46 -29.03 -4.32
CA ALA A 78 -0.31 -29.89 -5.21
C ALA A 78 0.43 -30.13 -6.55
N ALA A 79 1.05 -29.10 -7.13
CA ALA A 79 1.87 -29.22 -8.32
C ALA A 79 3.12 -30.09 -8.10
N LEU A 80 3.76 -29.99 -6.93
CA LEU A 80 4.87 -30.89 -6.54
C LEU A 80 4.41 -32.35 -6.47
N ALA A 81 3.26 -32.62 -5.84
CA ALA A 81 2.70 -33.96 -5.77
C ALA A 81 2.31 -34.51 -7.16
N ALA A 82 1.88 -33.64 -8.07
CA ALA A 82 1.58 -33.96 -9.45
C ALA A 82 2.83 -34.08 -10.36
N GLY A 83 4.04 -33.83 -9.84
CA GLY A 83 5.28 -33.89 -10.61
C GLY A 83 5.50 -32.71 -11.57
N LYS A 84 4.69 -31.65 -11.47
CA LYS A 84 4.78 -30.47 -12.34
C LYS A 84 5.70 -29.42 -11.71
N LEU A 85 7.00 -29.57 -11.92
CA LEU A 85 8.02 -28.73 -11.27
C LEU A 85 7.95 -27.25 -11.67
N ASP A 86 7.65 -26.93 -12.93
CA ASP A 86 7.49 -25.55 -13.40
C ASP A 86 6.33 -24.82 -12.71
N GLU A 87 5.16 -25.48 -12.67
CA GLU A 87 3.95 -24.95 -12.05
C GLU A 87 4.15 -24.77 -10.54
N ALA A 88 4.82 -25.74 -9.89
CA ALA A 88 5.21 -25.64 -8.48
C ALA A 88 6.16 -24.46 -8.22
N PHE A 89 7.21 -24.30 -9.03
CA PHE A 89 8.17 -23.21 -8.89
C PHE A 89 7.50 -21.84 -9.04
N HIS A 90 6.58 -21.70 -10.00
CA HIS A 90 5.82 -20.47 -10.19
C HIS A 90 4.93 -20.17 -8.97
N SER A 91 4.12 -21.14 -8.54
CA SER A 91 3.21 -20.96 -7.38
C SER A 91 3.96 -20.64 -6.09
N LEU A 92 5.13 -21.24 -5.86
CA LEU A 92 5.96 -20.96 -4.69
C LEU A 92 6.55 -19.52 -4.72
N ASN A 93 6.93 -19.00 -5.88
CA ASN A 93 7.38 -17.61 -6.02
C ASN A 93 6.22 -16.61 -5.80
N VAL A 94 5.02 -16.94 -6.28
CA VAL A 94 3.81 -16.15 -5.98
C VAL A 94 3.57 -16.13 -4.47
N SER A 95 3.63 -17.28 -3.80
CA SER A 95 3.54 -17.37 -2.33
C SER A 95 4.57 -16.50 -1.62
N LEU A 96 5.84 -16.53 -2.06
CA LEU A 96 6.91 -15.70 -1.49
C LEU A 96 6.65 -14.20 -1.65
N SER A 97 6.18 -13.76 -2.82
CA SER A 97 5.87 -12.34 -3.08
C SER A 97 4.71 -11.80 -2.24
N LYS A 98 3.81 -12.68 -1.79
CA LYS A 98 2.64 -12.32 -0.97
C LYS A 98 2.85 -12.56 0.51
N CYS A 99 3.92 -13.25 0.89
CA CYS A 99 4.22 -13.58 2.27
C CYS A 99 4.71 -12.34 3.03
N PRO A 100 4.07 -11.96 4.15
CA PRO A 100 4.48 -10.79 4.90
C PRO A 100 5.86 -11.01 5.54
N PRO A 101 6.77 -10.01 5.50
CA PRO A 101 8.18 -10.16 5.89
C PRO A 101 8.36 -10.46 7.39
N GLU A 102 7.37 -10.14 8.23
CA GLU A 102 7.31 -10.51 9.64
C GLU A 102 7.31 -12.02 9.89
N LYS A 103 6.95 -12.84 8.89
CA LYS A 103 6.92 -14.31 8.98
C LYS A 103 8.23 -14.91 8.48
N ALA A 104 9.35 -14.50 9.08
CA ALA A 104 10.70 -14.92 8.67
C ALA A 104 10.87 -16.45 8.51
N SER A 105 10.24 -17.25 9.39
CA SER A 105 10.26 -18.71 9.27
C SER A 105 9.56 -19.23 8.00
N ALA A 106 8.43 -18.62 7.62
CA ALA A 106 7.70 -18.98 6.41
C ALA A 106 8.50 -18.60 5.16
N VAL A 107 9.06 -17.39 5.13
CA VAL A 107 9.92 -16.89 4.06
C VAL A 107 11.13 -17.82 3.85
N ALA A 108 11.83 -18.21 4.93
CA ALA A 108 12.98 -19.11 4.84
C ALA A 108 12.62 -20.50 4.30
N LYS A 109 11.45 -21.03 4.68
CA LYS A 109 10.94 -22.31 4.17
C LYS A 109 10.59 -22.23 2.68
N LEU A 110 9.91 -21.16 2.26
CA LEU A 110 9.58 -20.92 0.86
C LEU A 110 10.84 -20.81 0.00
N GLN A 111 11.84 -20.05 0.45
CA GLN A 111 13.13 -19.94 -0.24
C GLN A 111 13.85 -21.27 -0.35
N SER A 112 13.84 -22.08 0.72
CA SER A 112 14.42 -23.43 0.71
C SER A 112 13.71 -24.35 -0.29
N LEU A 113 12.37 -24.30 -0.32
CA LEU A 113 11.56 -25.08 -1.27
C LEU A 113 11.80 -24.64 -2.71
N ILE A 114 11.81 -23.33 -2.99
CA ILE A 114 12.09 -22.79 -4.33
C ILE A 114 13.46 -23.24 -4.83
N SER A 115 14.48 -23.18 -3.97
CA SER A 115 15.83 -23.66 -4.30
C SER A 115 15.85 -25.16 -4.61
N LEU A 116 15.15 -25.97 -3.82
CA LEU A 116 15.02 -27.41 -4.08
C LEU A 116 14.30 -27.70 -5.40
N THR A 117 13.17 -27.03 -5.66
CA THR A 117 12.39 -27.21 -6.89
C THR A 117 13.19 -26.77 -8.11
N SER A 118 13.94 -25.67 -8.03
CA SER A 118 14.83 -25.21 -9.10
C SER A 118 15.94 -26.21 -9.41
N GLN A 119 16.54 -26.82 -8.37
CA GLN A 119 17.51 -27.89 -8.58
C GLN A 119 16.91 -29.12 -9.27
N GLN A 120 15.67 -29.49 -8.93
CA GLN A 120 14.98 -30.59 -9.59
C GLN A 120 14.65 -30.27 -11.06
N LEU A 121 14.26 -29.03 -11.34
CA LEU A 121 13.98 -28.56 -12.70
C LEU A 121 15.22 -28.62 -13.60
N ASN A 122 16.39 -28.28 -13.04
CA ASN A 122 17.67 -28.33 -13.75
C ASN A 122 18.24 -29.76 -13.88
N LYS A 123 17.74 -30.71 -13.08
CA LYS A 123 18.21 -32.11 -13.06
C LYS A 123 17.42 -33.02 -14.00
N SER A 124 16.27 -32.60 -14.53
CA SER A 124 15.58 -33.29 -15.62
C SER A 124 16.16 -32.83 -16.97
N PRO A 125 17.23 -33.48 -17.45
CA PRO A 125 17.04 -34.45 -18.54
C PRO A 125 17.96 -35.66 -18.39
N VAL A 126 17.39 -36.82 -18.05
CA VAL A 126 17.84 -38.12 -18.58
C VAL A 126 16.59 -39.01 -18.59
N SER A 127 16.12 -39.23 -19.81
CA SER A 127 15.27 -40.35 -20.17
C SER A 127 16.15 -41.60 -20.18
N ASP A 128 15.71 -42.67 -19.54
CA ASP A 128 15.97 -44.04 -19.95
C ASP A 128 14.61 -44.78 -19.93
#